data_AF-A0A846BNL8-F1
#
_entry.id   AF-A0A846BNL8-F1
#
_cell.length_a   1.000
_cell.length_b   1.000
_cell.length_c   1.000
_cell.angle_alpha   90.00
_cell.angle_beta   90.00
_cell.angle_gamma   90.00
#
_symmetry.space_group_name_H-M   'P 1'
#
loop_
_entity.id
_entity.type
_entity.pdbx_description
1 polymer ?
#
loop_
_entity_poly.entity_id
_entity_poly.type
_entity_poly.pdbx_seq_one_letter_code
_entity_poly.pdbx_strand_id
1 'polypeptide(L)'
;VSALPMMVEQRWFLALIPIAYIAAITAISQGEVQGGKSSTGILSLLLMGAVLSGIIALGLLTDYQLLAAVPFAVFLAGRVLPPFIKAAREPSPELIRGAVKAGVLSLIVLDAALAGGFAGLSYGVLVLGLLPISLVLASLFAVT
;
A
#
# COMPACT_ATOMS: atom_id res chain seq x y z
N VAL A 1 12.82 -2.28 -24.36
CA VAL A 1 13.54 -0.99 -24.29
C VAL A 1 12.88 -0.16 -23.21
N SER A 2 13.63 0.27 -22.18
CA SER A 2 13.10 1.19 -21.15
C SER A 2 13.10 2.62 -21.69
N ALA A 3 12.07 3.40 -21.40
CA ALA A 3 12.00 4.80 -21.81
C ALA A 3 13.07 5.68 -21.15
N LEU A 4 13.54 5.29 -19.95
CA LEU A 4 14.56 6.00 -19.17
C LEU A 4 15.48 5.02 -18.42
N PRO A 5 16.41 4.34 -19.11
CA PRO A 5 17.25 3.29 -18.51
C PRO A 5 18.11 3.80 -17.34
N MET A 6 18.61 5.04 -17.43
CA MET A 6 19.44 5.67 -16.39
C MET A 6 18.69 5.94 -15.07
N MET A 7 17.36 6.09 -15.11
CA MET A 7 16.57 6.27 -13.89
C MET A 7 16.46 4.98 -13.07
N VAL A 8 16.57 3.82 -13.71
CA VAL A 8 16.53 2.54 -13.01
C VAL A 8 17.76 2.42 -12.10
N GLU A 9 18.95 2.79 -12.57
CA GLU A 9 20.16 2.72 -11.75
C GLU A 9 20.12 3.68 -10.55
N GLN A 10 19.59 4.88 -10.74
CA GLN A 10 19.55 5.89 -9.68
C GLN A 10 18.41 5.69 -8.68
N ARG A 11 17.28 5.13 -9.11
CA ARG A 11 16.03 5.07 -8.33
C ARG A 11 15.49 3.66 -8.14
N TRP A 12 16.33 2.63 -8.29
CA TRP A 12 15.94 1.22 -8.11
C TRP A 12 15.23 0.97 -6.78
N PHE A 13 15.64 1.66 -5.72
CA PHE A 13 15.09 1.51 -4.37
C PHE A 13 13.61 1.88 -4.27
N LEU A 14 13.07 2.67 -5.21
CA LEU A 14 11.63 2.97 -5.28
C LEU A 14 10.80 1.69 -5.47
N ALA A 15 11.35 0.67 -6.13
CA ALA A 15 10.68 -0.61 -6.31
C ALA A 15 10.50 -1.37 -4.99
N LEU A 16 11.31 -1.09 -3.96
CA LEU A 16 11.18 -1.76 -2.66
C LEU A 16 9.88 -1.42 -1.95
N ILE A 17 9.34 -0.21 -2.16
CA ILE A 17 8.09 0.24 -1.52
C ILE A 17 6.90 -0.63 -1.96
N PRO A 18 6.54 -0.74 -3.26
CA PRO A 18 5.45 -1.60 -3.69
C PRO A 18 5.73 -3.08 -3.44
N ILE A 19 6.99 -3.54 -3.55
CA ILE A 19 7.33 -4.93 -3.21
C ILE A 19 7.04 -5.23 -1.73
N ALA A 20 7.49 -4.36 -0.82
CA ALA A 20 7.22 -4.50 0.60
C ALA A 20 5.73 -4.43 0.92
N TYR A 21 4.97 -3.59 0.20
CA TYR A 21 3.52 -3.48 0.35
C TYR A 21 2.79 -4.76 -0.07
N ILE A 22 3.12 -5.31 -1.24
CA ILE A 22 2.57 -6.61 -1.69
C ILE A 22 3.00 -7.74 -0.75
N ALA A 23 4.24 -7.71 -0.25
CA ALA A 23 4.70 -8.65 0.75
C ALA A 23 3.89 -8.55 2.06
N ALA A 24 3.51 -7.34 2.49
CA ALA A 24 2.64 -7.14 3.64
C ALA A 24 1.26 -7.78 3.43
N ILE A 25 0.65 -7.57 2.26
CA ILE A 25 -0.65 -8.17 1.88
C ILE A 25 -0.53 -9.71 1.81
N THR A 26 0.56 -10.20 1.23
CA THR A 26 0.82 -11.63 1.10
C THR A 26 1.00 -12.27 2.49
N ALA A 27 1.75 -11.62 3.37
CA ALA A 27 1.97 -12.09 4.73
C ALA A 27 0.65 -12.19 5.51
N ILE A 28 -0.22 -11.18 5.44
CA ILE A 28 -1.52 -11.25 6.13
C ILE A 28 -2.42 -12.34 5.51
N SER A 29 -2.40 -12.51 4.19
CA SER A 29 -3.19 -13.54 3.48
C SER A 29 -2.78 -14.97 3.87
N GLN A 30 -1.50 -15.23 4.08
CA GLN A 30 -1.01 -16.56 4.49
C GLN A 30 -1.53 -17.00 5.87
N GLY A 31 -1.95 -16.05 6.71
CA GLY A 31 -2.59 -16.36 8.00
C GLY A 31 -3.88 -17.17 7.84
N GLU A 32 -4.57 -17.06 6.70
CA GLU A 32 -5.82 -17.79 6.41
C GLU A 32 -5.58 -19.29 6.27
N VAL A 33 -4.50 -19.69 5.57
CA VAL A 33 -4.21 -21.10 5.25
C VAL A 33 -3.39 -21.80 6.33
N GLN A 34 -2.61 -21.07 7.13
CA GLN A 34 -1.76 -21.64 8.18
C GLN A 34 -2.44 -21.73 9.56
N GLY A 35 -3.76 -21.50 9.64
CA GLY A 35 -4.51 -21.62 10.89
C GLY A 35 -4.29 -20.48 11.88
N GLY A 36 -4.06 -19.25 11.40
CA GLY A 36 -4.09 -18.05 12.23
C GLY A 36 -2.85 -17.81 13.11
N LYS A 37 -1.64 -18.05 12.60
CA LYS A 37 -0.43 -17.65 13.34
C LYS A 37 -0.31 -16.11 13.40
N SER A 38 -0.39 -15.57 14.62
CA SER A 38 -0.20 -14.13 14.89
C SER A 38 1.12 -13.57 14.35
N SER A 39 2.16 -14.41 14.18
CA SER A 39 3.45 -14.01 13.60
C SER A 39 3.33 -13.45 12.18
N THR A 40 2.44 -14.00 11.34
CA THR A 40 2.22 -13.52 9.97
C THR A 40 1.54 -12.15 9.96
N GLY A 41 0.61 -11.92 10.88
CA GLY A 41 -0.01 -10.62 11.12
C GLY A 41 0.99 -9.58 11.60
N ILE A 42 1.86 -9.93 12.54
CA ILE A 42 2.94 -9.02 13.01
C ILE A 42 3.89 -8.67 11.86
N LEU A 43 4.32 -9.65 11.06
CA LEU A 43 5.16 -9.41 9.89
C LEU A 43 4.49 -8.46 8.90
N SER A 44 3.19 -8.65 8.64
CA SER A 44 2.44 -7.74 7.75
C SER A 44 2.41 -6.30 8.26
N LEU A 45 2.27 -6.10 9.57
CA LEU A 45 2.28 -4.77 10.19
C LEU A 45 3.66 -4.13 10.15
N LEU A 46 4.72 -4.92 10.37
CA LEU A 46 6.10 -4.44 10.24
C LEU A 46 6.41 -4.01 8.79
N LEU A 47 6.00 -4.80 7.81
CA LEU A 47 6.16 -4.47 6.38
C LEU A 47 5.34 -3.22 6.01
N MET A 48 4.11 -3.09 6.51
CA MET A 48 3.31 -1.87 6.32
C MET A 48 3.97 -0.64 6.95
N GLY A 49 4.54 -0.79 8.15
CA GLY A 49 5.34 0.25 8.80
C GLY A 49 6.56 0.65 7.97
N ALA A 50 7.25 -0.32 7.37
CA ALA A 50 8.37 -0.06 6.47
C ALA A 50 7.94 0.67 5.19
N VAL A 51 6.78 0.34 4.62
CA VAL A 51 6.21 1.05 3.47
C VAL A 51 5.93 2.51 3.81
N LEU A 52 5.20 2.77 4.89
CA LEU A 52 4.87 4.12 5.33
C LEU A 52 6.14 4.93 5.63
N SER A 53 7.10 4.32 6.33
CA SER A 53 8.40 4.93 6.61
C SER A 53 9.18 5.20 5.33
N GLY A 54 9.11 4.30 4.34
CA GLY A 54 9.72 4.47 3.03
C GLY A 54 9.15 5.68 2.30
N ILE A 55 7.83 5.86 2.27
CA ILE A 55 7.18 7.04 1.69
C ILE A 55 7.68 8.34 2.34
N ILE A 56 7.78 8.37 3.67
CA ILE A 56 8.30 9.55 4.38
C ILE A 56 9.80 9.77 4.10
N ALA A 57 10.59 8.70 4.07
CA ALA A 57 12.03 8.75 3.81
C ALA A 57 12.37 9.24 2.40
N LEU A 58 11.46 9.10 1.43
CA LEU A 58 11.62 9.73 0.11
C LEU A 58 11.70 11.26 0.19
N GLY A 59 11.20 11.88 1.28
CA GLY A 59 11.38 13.31 1.56
C GLY A 59 12.83 13.76 1.74
N LEU A 60 13.78 12.82 1.84
CA LEU A 60 15.22 13.12 1.81
C LEU A 60 15.74 13.38 0.38
N LEU A 61 14.95 13.08 -0.65
CA LEU A 61 15.27 13.37 -2.05
C LEU A 61 14.86 14.81 -2.40
N THR A 62 15.73 15.53 -3.10
CA THR A 62 15.49 16.94 -3.50
C THR A 62 14.26 17.13 -4.37
N ASP A 63 13.91 16.14 -5.19
CA ASP A 63 12.82 16.23 -6.16
C ASP A 63 11.49 15.69 -5.59
N TYR A 64 11.44 15.35 -4.30
CA TYR A 64 10.27 14.76 -3.66
C TYR A 64 9.55 15.77 -2.75
N GLN A 65 8.29 16.03 -3.05
CA GLN A 65 7.41 16.93 -2.33
C GLN A 65 6.71 16.20 -1.18
N LEU A 66 7.39 16.06 -0.05
CA LEU A 66 6.88 15.32 1.11
C LEU A 66 5.50 15.82 1.57
N LEU A 67 5.29 17.14 1.62
CA LEU A 67 4.01 17.72 2.03
C LEU A 67 2.85 17.34 1.08
N ALA A 68 3.13 17.13 -0.20
CA ALA A 68 2.14 16.66 -1.16
C ALA A 68 1.83 15.18 -1.00
N ALA A 69 2.79 14.36 -0.55
CA ALA A 69 2.60 12.92 -0.33
C ALA A 69 1.90 12.58 1.00
N VAL A 70 2.15 13.37 2.06
CA VAL A 70 1.67 13.10 3.42
C VAL A 70 0.15 12.87 3.51
N PRO A 71 -0.73 13.67 2.88
CA PRO A 71 -2.17 13.44 2.93
C PRO A 71 -2.56 12.04 2.44
N PHE A 72 -1.93 11.56 1.36
CA PHE A 72 -2.18 10.23 0.81
C PHE A 72 -1.58 9.13 1.69
N ALA A 73 -0.41 9.35 2.28
CA ALA A 73 0.21 8.41 3.22
C ALA A 73 -0.65 8.24 4.49
N VAL A 74 -1.19 9.34 5.02
CA VAL A 74 -2.15 9.31 6.14
C VAL A 74 -3.43 8.58 5.75
N PHE A 75 -3.96 8.83 4.55
CA PHE A 75 -5.13 8.13 4.04
C PHE A 75 -4.89 6.62 3.86
N LEU A 76 -3.71 6.25 3.33
CA LEU A 76 -3.26 4.86 3.21
C LEU A 76 -3.21 4.17 4.57
N ALA A 77 -2.54 4.80 5.55
CA ALA A 77 -2.44 4.29 6.90
C ALA A 77 -3.82 4.11 7.54
N GLY A 78 -4.70 5.11 7.42
CA GLY A 78 -6.06 5.06 7.96
C GLY A 78 -6.93 3.96 7.34
N ARG A 79 -6.72 3.63 6.07
CA ARG A 79 -7.49 2.58 5.38
C ARG A 79 -6.95 1.18 5.63
N VAL A 80 -5.63 1.02 5.76
CA VAL A 80 -4.96 -0.29 5.79
C VAL A 80 -4.62 -0.76 7.20
N LEU A 81 -4.15 0.12 8.08
CA LEU A 81 -3.73 -0.29 9.43
C LEU A 81 -4.86 -0.85 10.28
N PRO A 82 -6.07 -0.25 10.35
CA PRO A 82 -7.13 -0.80 11.19
C PRO A 82 -7.52 -2.25 10.87
N PRO A 83 -7.80 -2.64 9.61
CA PRO A 83 -8.11 -4.04 9.31
C PRO A 83 -6.90 -4.97 9.48
N PHE A 84 -5.68 -4.52 9.18
CA PHE A 84 -4.46 -5.32 9.42
C PHE A 84 -4.26 -5.59 10.92
N ILE A 85 -4.44 -4.58 11.78
CA ILE A 85 -4.34 -4.74 13.23
C ILE A 85 -5.41 -5.70 13.76
N LYS A 86 -6.66 -5.57 13.26
CA LYS A 86 -7.74 -6.50 13.62
C LYS A 86 -7.39 -7.93 13.24
N ALA A 87 -6.99 -8.17 12.00
CA ALA A 87 -6.62 -9.50 11.52
C ALA A 87 -5.36 -10.06 12.20
N ALA A 88 -4.42 -9.22 12.64
CA ALA A 88 -3.22 -9.66 13.36
C ALA A 88 -3.51 -10.06 14.83
N ARG A 89 -4.49 -9.38 15.46
CA ARG A 89 -4.93 -9.68 16.84
C ARG A 89 -5.88 -10.87 16.90
N GLU A 90 -6.82 -10.91 15.96
CA GLU A 90 -7.82 -11.95 15.85
C GLU A 90 -7.78 -12.52 14.42
N PRO A 91 -6.95 -13.56 14.18
CA PRO A 91 -6.72 -14.09 12.85
C PRO A 91 -7.84 -15.04 12.42
N SER A 92 -9.04 -14.50 12.23
CA SER A 92 -10.17 -15.21 11.63
C SER A 92 -10.17 -15.09 10.11
N PRO A 93 -10.67 -16.09 9.35
CA PRO A 93 -10.72 -16.01 7.88
C PRO A 93 -11.47 -14.77 7.36
N GLU A 94 -12.55 -14.35 8.04
CA GLU A 94 -13.32 -13.17 7.67
C GLU A 94 -12.49 -11.87 7.82
N LEU A 95 -11.82 -11.70 8.96
CA LEU A 95 -10.99 -10.52 9.22
C LEU A 95 -9.78 -10.47 8.28
N ILE A 96 -9.16 -11.62 7.99
CA ILE A 96 -8.03 -11.72 7.05
C ILE A 96 -8.48 -11.34 5.63
N ARG A 97 -9.59 -11.90 5.13
CA ARG A 97 -10.13 -11.54 3.81
C ARG A 97 -10.48 -10.05 3.74
N GLY A 98 -11.06 -9.50 4.81
CA GLY A 98 -11.32 -8.07 4.94
C GLY A 98 -10.04 -7.23 4.84
N ALA A 99 -8.98 -7.64 5.54
CA ALA A 99 -7.67 -6.98 5.50
C ALA A 99 -7.00 -7.08 4.12
N VAL A 100 -7.03 -8.25 3.48
CA VAL A 100 -6.50 -8.45 2.12
C VAL A 100 -7.25 -7.56 1.12
N LYS A 101 -8.58 -7.54 1.17
CA LYS A 101 -9.41 -6.68 0.31
C LYS A 101 -9.09 -5.19 0.53
N ALA A 102 -8.98 -4.76 1.78
CA ALA A 102 -8.60 -3.39 2.11
C ALA A 102 -7.20 -3.03 1.59
N GLY A 103 -6.23 -3.94 1.71
CA GLY A 103 -4.87 -3.78 1.19
C GLY A 103 -4.83 -3.67 -0.33
N VAL A 104 -5.43 -4.62 -1.05
CA VAL A 104 -5.46 -4.62 -2.53
C VAL A 104 -6.12 -3.35 -3.07
N LEU A 105 -7.27 -2.94 -2.51
CA LEU A 105 -7.95 -1.71 -2.93
C LEU A 105 -7.16 -0.44 -2.61
N SER A 106 -6.24 -0.50 -1.65
CA SER A 106 -5.42 0.64 -1.24
C SER A 106 -4.10 0.74 -2.02
N LEU A 107 -3.81 -0.17 -2.96
CA LEU A 107 -2.71 -0.02 -3.90
C LEU A 107 -2.76 1.31 -4.65
N ILE A 108 -3.96 1.72 -5.07
CA ILE A 108 -4.16 3.01 -5.75
C ILE A 108 -3.82 4.19 -4.84
N VAL A 109 -4.03 4.05 -3.52
CA VAL A 109 -3.68 5.09 -2.55
C VAL A 109 -2.16 5.17 -2.37
N LEU A 110 -1.46 4.03 -2.40
CA LEU A 110 0.01 3.99 -2.43
C LEU A 110 0.54 4.68 -3.71
N ASP A 111 -0.05 4.37 -4.87
CA ASP A 111 0.33 5.01 -6.14
C ASP A 111 0.07 6.52 -6.09
N ALA A 112 -1.06 6.95 -5.51
CA ALA A 112 -1.36 8.37 -5.31
C ALA A 112 -0.34 9.05 -4.38
N ALA A 113 0.16 8.38 -3.35
CA ALA A 113 1.18 8.92 -2.46
C ALA A 113 2.53 9.10 -3.19
N LEU A 114 2.94 8.13 -4.02
CA LEU A 114 4.16 8.23 -4.81
C LEU A 114 4.04 9.28 -5.92
N ALA A 115 2.93 9.30 -6.65
CA ALA A 115 2.64 10.31 -7.66
C ALA A 115 2.55 11.72 -7.05
N GLY A 116 1.87 11.86 -5.91
CA GLY A 116 1.77 13.10 -5.16
C GLY A 116 3.15 13.61 -4.72
N GLY A 117 4.02 12.72 -4.27
CA GLY A 117 5.37 13.06 -3.86
C GLY A 117 6.28 13.48 -5.01
N PHE A 118 6.27 12.78 -6.15
CA PHE A 118 7.18 13.11 -7.27
C PHE A 118 6.64 14.14 -8.26
N ALA A 119 5.32 14.22 -8.44
CA ALA A 119 4.69 15.09 -9.43
C ALA A 119 3.82 16.18 -8.80
N GLY A 120 3.62 16.17 -7.49
CA GLY A 120 2.84 17.16 -6.75
C GLY A 120 1.39 16.73 -6.50
N LEU A 121 0.71 17.48 -5.63
CA LEU A 121 -0.59 17.12 -5.05
C LEU A 121 -1.67 16.85 -6.12
N SER A 122 -1.70 17.63 -7.19
CA SER A 122 -2.68 17.50 -8.28
C SER A 122 -2.62 16.12 -8.95
N TYR A 123 -1.42 15.61 -9.22
CA TYR A 123 -1.22 14.28 -9.78
C TYR A 123 -1.63 13.18 -8.80
N GLY A 124 -1.30 13.35 -7.52
CA GLY A 124 -1.77 12.43 -6.48
C GLY A 124 -3.29 12.36 -6.39
N VAL A 125 -3.99 13.50 -6.44
CA VAL A 125 -5.47 13.55 -6.46
C VAL A 125 -6.03 12.90 -7.73
N LEU A 126 -5.40 13.12 -8.88
CA LEU A 126 -5.82 12.52 -10.14
C LEU A 126 -5.71 10.98 -10.09
N VAL A 127 -4.61 10.45 -9.56
CA VAL A 127 -4.44 9.00 -9.35
C VAL A 127 -5.42 8.49 -8.30
N LEU A 128 -5.62 9.20 -7.20
CA LEU A 128 -6.59 8.83 -6.16
C LEU A 128 -8.03 8.79 -6.73
N GLY A 129 -8.33 9.61 -7.73
CA GLY A 129 -9.61 9.59 -8.46
C GLY A 129 -9.91 8.24 -9.15
N LEU A 130 -8.92 7.37 -9.31
CA LEU A 130 -9.13 6.00 -9.81
C LEU A 130 -9.68 5.06 -8.73
N LEU A 131 -9.59 5.43 -7.45
CA LEU A 131 -10.11 4.64 -6.33
C LEU A 131 -11.61 4.35 -6.45
N PRO A 132 -12.52 5.31 -6.68
CA PRO A 132 -13.95 5.01 -6.87
C PRO A 132 -14.19 4.05 -8.04
N ILE A 133 -13.46 4.19 -9.14
CA ILE A 133 -13.56 3.30 -10.30
C ILE A 133 -13.17 1.87 -9.89
N SER A 134 -12.06 1.72 -9.16
CA SER A 134 -11.62 0.43 -8.63
C SER A 134 -12.63 -0.20 -7.68
N LEU A 135 -13.30 0.60 -6.82
CA LEU A 135 -14.34 0.10 -5.94
C LEU A 135 -15.56 -0.43 -6.71
N VAL A 136 -15.99 0.30 -7.74
CA VAL A 136 -17.09 -0.13 -8.62
C VAL A 136 -16.71 -1.43 -9.33
N LEU A 137 -15.54 -1.50 -9.96
CA LEU A 137 -15.07 -2.70 -10.63
C LEU A 137 -14.95 -3.90 -9.67
N ALA A 138 -14.40 -3.68 -8.47
CA ALA A 138 -14.29 -4.74 -7.46
C ALA A 138 -15.66 -5.28 -7.03
N SER A 139 -16.72 -4.46 -7.08
CA SER A 139 -18.09 -4.91 -6.80
C SER A 139 -18.72 -5.68 -7.97
N LEU A 140 -18.32 -5.38 -9.22
CA LEU A 140 -18.84 -6.06 -10.42
C LEU A 140 -18.23 -7.45 -10.62
N PHE A 141 -16.97 -7.64 -10.23
CA PHE A 141 -16.24 -8.90 -10.39
C PHE A 141 -16.22 -9.77 -9.12
N ALA A 142 -16.75 -9.28 -8.00
CA ALA A 142 -17.00 -10.11 -6.84
C ALA A 142 -18.18 -11.05 -7.12
N VAL A 143 -17.90 -12.19 -7.75
CA VAL A 143 -18.74 -13.38 -7.57
C VAL A 143 -18.55 -13.78 -6.10
N THR A 144 -19.66 -13.66 -5.36
CA THR A 144 -19.83 -13.95 -3.93
C THR A 144 -19.09 -15.19 -3.44
#